data_AF-A0A369TI30-F1
#
_entry.id   AF-A0A369TI30-F1
#
_cell.length_a   1.000
_cell.length_b   1.000
_cell.length_c   1.000
_cell.angle_alpha   90.00
_cell.angle_beta   90.00
_cell.angle_gamma   90.00
#
_symmetry.space_group_name_H-M   'P 1'
#
loop_
_entity.id
_entity.type
_entity.pdbx_description
1 polymer ?
#
loop_
_entity_poly.entity_id
_entity_poly.type
_entity_poly.pdbx_seq_one_letter_code
_entity_poly.pdbx_strand_id
1 'polypeptide(L)' 'MTETEILAHCGRAIVKIDTRGPRGVEMVTHDEITAMALLIDLTGAGHLCRHTAEAVDRLNTTEQKEITS' A
#
# COMPACT_ATOMS: atom_id res chain seq x y z
N MET A 1 -5.02 15.22 10.34
CA MET A 1 -6.12 14.31 10.01
C MET A 1 -6.49 13.59 11.30
N THR A 2 -7.75 13.66 11.72
CA THR A 2 -8.29 12.92 12.88
C THR A 2 -8.45 11.44 12.54
N GLU A 3 -8.63 10.58 13.55
CA GLU A 3 -8.87 9.15 13.32
C GLU A 3 -10.08 8.90 12.41
N THR A 4 -11.19 9.58 12.66
CA THR A 4 -12.41 9.49 11.82
C THR A 4 -12.15 9.92 10.38
N GLU A 5 -11.40 11.01 10.18
CA GLU A 5 -11.03 11.46 8.84
C GLU A 5 -10.16 10.42 8.11
N ILE A 6 -9.17 9.87 8.81
CA ILE A 6 -8.29 8.81 8.27
C ILE A 6 -9.14 7.62 7.80
N LEU A 7 -10.00 7.08 8.66
CA LEU A 7 -10.86 5.94 8.32
C LEU A 7 -11.79 6.25 7.15
N ALA A 8 -12.37 7.45 7.10
CA ALA A 8 -13.24 7.86 6.00
C ALA A 8 -12.49 7.95 4.66
N HIS A 9 -11.26 8.48 4.67
CA HIS A 9 -10.40 8.53 3.50
C HIS A 9 -9.96 7.13 3.05
N CYS A 10 -9.55 6.27 3.98
CA CYS A 10 -9.19 4.87 3.67
C CYS A 10 -10.39 4.11 3.06
N GLY A 11 -11.59 4.25 3.63
CA GLY A 11 -12.79 3.60 3.10
C GLY A 11 -13.10 4.02 1.66
N ARG A 12 -12.98 5.32 1.34
CA ARG A 12 -13.15 5.82 -0.04
C ARG A 12 -12.09 5.27 -0.99
N ALA A 13 -10.84 5.20 -0.56
CA ALA A 13 -9.74 4.62 -1.34
C ALA A 13 -10.02 3.15 -1.70
N ILE A 14 -10.38 2.36 -0.69
CA ILE A 14 -10.71 0.93 -0.84
C ILE A 14 -11.88 0.75 -1.82
N VAL A 15 -12.98 1.50 -1.65
CA VAL A 15 -14.12 1.42 -2.57
C VAL A 15 -13.72 1.73 -4.02
N LYS A 16 -12.84 2.71 -4.25
CA LYS A 16 -12.35 3.00 -5.61
C LYS A 16 -11.58 1.81 -6.18
N ILE A 17 -10.64 1.26 -5.42
CA ILE A 17 -9.78 0.14 -5.83
C ILE A 17 -10.64 -1.10 -6.10
N ASP A 18 -11.52 -1.48 -5.18
CA ASP A 18 -12.34 -2.69 -5.27
C ASP A 18 -13.33 -2.65 -6.44
N THR A 19 -13.92 -1.47 -6.71
CA THR A 19 -14.96 -1.35 -7.73
C THR A 19 -14.41 -1.19 -9.15
N ARG A 20 -13.16 -0.71 -9.31
CA ARG A 20 -12.61 -0.31 -10.62
C ARG A 20 -11.23 -0.89 -10.92
N GLY A 21 -10.66 -1.70 -10.03
CA GLY A 21 -9.36 -2.33 -10.18
C GLY A 21 -8.26 -1.30 -10.49
N PRO A 22 -7.45 -1.49 -11.55
CA PRO A 22 -6.39 -0.54 -11.91
C PRO A 22 -6.87 0.90 -12.10
N ARG A 23 -8.04 1.11 -12.72
CA ARG A 23 -8.63 2.46 -12.87
C ARG A 23 -9.03 3.06 -11.54
N GLY A 24 -9.37 2.22 -10.56
CA GLY A 24 -9.64 2.65 -9.19
C GLY A 24 -8.42 3.20 -8.49
N VAL A 25 -7.27 2.55 -8.68
CA VAL A 25 -5.96 2.98 -8.15
C VAL A 25 -5.58 4.37 -8.67
N GLU A 26 -5.75 4.62 -9.97
CA GLU A 26 -5.49 5.93 -10.59
C GLU A 26 -6.36 7.07 -10.03
N MET A 27 -7.50 6.74 -9.42
CA MET A 27 -8.46 7.70 -8.87
C MET A 27 -8.26 7.97 -7.36
N VAL A 28 -7.33 7.28 -6.70
CA VAL A 28 -7.03 7.51 -5.29
C VAL A 28 -6.33 8.86 -5.14
N THR A 29 -6.85 9.71 -4.27
CA THR A 29 -6.31 11.07 -4.08
C THR A 29 -5.10 11.07 -3.15
N HIS A 30 -4.34 12.17 -3.15
CA HIS A 30 -3.22 12.32 -2.23
C HIS A 30 -3.62 12.22 -0.75
N ASP A 31 -4.77 12.79 -0.37
CA ASP A 31 -5.29 12.69 1.01
C ASP A 31 -5.66 11.25 1.37
N GLU A 32 -6.21 10.50 0.42
CA GLU A 32 -6.54 9.09 0.59
C GLU A 32 -5.29 8.22 0.75
N ILE A 33 -4.25 8.46 -0.06
CA ILE A 33 -2.94 7.81 0.09
C ILE A 33 -2.33 8.15 1.46
N THR A 34 -2.36 9.42 1.84
CA THR A 34 -1.81 9.89 3.12
C THR A 34 -2.54 9.26 4.29
N ALA A 35 -3.87 9.17 4.22
CA ALA A 35 -4.68 8.47 5.22
C ALA A 35 -4.31 6.98 5.33
N MET A 36 -4.14 6.28 4.20
CA MET A 36 -3.72 4.88 4.21
C MET A 36 -2.33 4.70 4.84
N ALA A 37 -1.38 5.59 4.55
CA ALA A 37 -0.07 5.58 5.19
C ALA A 37 -0.16 5.81 6.71
N LEU A 38 -0.95 6.80 7.15
CA LEU A 38 -1.19 7.05 8.56
C LEU A 38 -1.84 5.85 9.26
N LEU A 39 -2.78 5.17 8.60
CA LEU A 39 -3.43 3.99 9.16
C LEU A 39 -2.44 2.82 9.34
N ILE A 40 -1.50 2.62 8.40
CA ILE A 40 -0.42 1.63 8.52
C ILE A 40 0.47 1.93 9.75
N ASP A 41 0.79 3.20 9.98
CA ASP A 41 1.60 3.59 11.13
C ASP A 41 0.83 3.44 12.45
N LEU A 42 -0.44 3.87 12.49
CA LEU A 42 -1.30 3.75 13.67
C LEU A 42 -1.54 2.30 14.09
N THR A 43 -1.63 1.38 13.13
CA THR A 43 -1.76 -0.06 13.39
C THR A 43 -0.43 -0.74 13.73
N GLY A 44 0.69 -0.01 13.67
CA GLY A 44 2.03 -0.55 13.89
C GLY A 44 2.55 -1.42 12.74
N ALA A 45 1.83 -1.49 11.62
CA ALA A 45 2.17 -2.35 10.48
C ALA A 45 3.35 -1.82 9.64
N GLY A 46 3.75 -0.56 9.81
CA GLY A 46 4.79 0.07 8.98
C GLY A 46 6.13 -0.70 8.92
N HIS A 47 6.56 -1.28 10.05
CA HIS A 47 7.79 -2.10 10.07
C HIS A 47 7.63 -3.42 9.30
N LEU A 48 6.46 -4.05 9.38
CA LEU A 48 6.13 -5.27 8.64
C LEU A 48 6.12 -5.00 7.14
N CYS A 49 5.51 -3.88 6.70
CA CYS A 49 5.50 -3.47 5.31
C CYS A 49 6.92 -3.31 4.75
N ARG A 50 7.82 -2.63 5.48
CA ARG A 50 9.21 -2.42 5.06
C ARG A 50 9.99 -3.72 4.97
N HIS A 51 9.98 -4.54 6.03
CA HIS A 51 10.71 -5.81 6.03
C HIS A 51 10.23 -6.76 4.92
N THR A 52 8.92 -6.78 4.68
CA THR A 52 8.33 -7.60 3.61
C THR A 52 8.75 -7.09 2.23
N ALA A 53 8.74 -5.78 2.00
CA ALA A 53 9.20 -5.20 0.74
C ALA A 53 10.67 -5.58 0.45
N GLU A 54 11.56 -5.44 1.43
CA GLU A 54 12.96 -5.84 1.29
C GLU A 54 13.13 -7.34 1.02
N ALA A 55 12.29 -8.18 1.64
CA ALA A 55 12.32 -9.62 1.40
C ALA A 55 11.90 -9.97 -0.03
N VAL A 56 10.83 -9.34 -0.54
CA VAL A 56 10.35 -9.52 -1.92
C VAL A 56 11.41 -9.07 -2.93
N ASP A 57 12.05 -7.92 -2.71
CA ASP A 57 13.10 -7.41 -3.61
C ASP A 57 14.31 -8.36 -3.68
N ARG A 58 14.70 -8.96 -2.54
CA ARG A 58 15.76 -9.97 -2.49
C ARG A 58 15.39 -11.24 -3.28
N LEU A 59 14.14 -11.69 -3.20
CA LEU A 59 13.67 -12.86 -3.94
C LEU A 59 13.70 -12.60 -5.44
N ASN A 60 13.12 -11.48 -5.89
CA ASN A 60 13.08 -11.11 -7.31
C ASN A 60 14.50 -10.96 -7.91
N THR A 61 15.44 -10.41 -7.14
CA THR A 61 16.85 -10.29 -7.57
C THR A 61 17.54 -11.65 -7.69
N THR A 62 17.16 -12.61 -6.85
CA THR A 62 17.74 -13.97 -6.85
C THR A 62 17.18 -14.77 -8.02
N GLU A 63 15.88 -14.73 -8.26
CA GLU A 63 15.22 -15.38 -9.40
C GLU A 63 15.76 -14.86 -10.75
N GLN A 64 15.98 -13.55 -10.88
CA GLN A 64 16.58 -12.98 -12.10
C GLN A 64 18.01 -13.48 -12.37
N LYS A 65 18.80 -13.75 -11.32
CA LYS A 65 20.16 -14.30 -11.46
C LYS A 65 20.14 -15.77 -11.89
N GLU A 66 19.16 -16.54 -11.43
CA GLU A 66 18.99 -17.95 -11.84
C GLU A 66 18.51 -18.11 -13.28
N ILE A 67 17.71 -17.18 -13.80
CA ILE A 67 17.24 -17.19 -15.21
C ILE A 67 18.35 -16.78 -16.19
N THR A 68 19.33 -16.00 -15.74
CA THR A 68 20.40 -15.42 -16.59
C THR A 68 21.74 -16.15 -16.49
N SER A 69 21.82 -17.23 -15.72
CA SER A 69 23.00 -18.11 -15.56
C SER A 69 22.82 -19.43 -16.29
#